data_AF-A0A2V9X2H3-F1
#
_entry.id   AF-A0A2V9X2H3-F1
#
_cell.length_a   1.000
_cell.length_b   1.000
_cell.length_c   1.000
_cell.angle_alpha   90.00
_cell.angle_beta   90.00
_cell.angle_gamma   90.00
#
_symmetry.space_group_name_H-M   'P 1'
#
loop_
_entity.id
_entity.type
_entity.pdbx_description
1 polymer ?
#
loop_
_entity_poly.entity_id
_entity_poly.type
_entity_poly.pdbx_seq_one_letter_code
_entity_poly.pdbx_strand_id
1 'polypeptide(L)'
;MAAFLPRMSLVHQNLLGKPTAPMLVIAGVLDTQVPISDIYLLLDNGDVPKDAWINPQGGHLGRQVKVWPDPAIFKQVIIPWLVRTMDVAVRQ
;
A
#
# COMPACT_ATOMS: atom_id res chain seq x y z
N MET A 1 -20.14 -12.53 7.62
CA MET A 1 -18.92 -11.84 7.16
C MET A 1 -19.22 -10.81 6.07
N ALA A 2 -19.94 -11.16 4.99
CA ALA A 2 -20.24 -10.25 3.87
C ALA A 2 -20.91 -8.92 4.26
N ALA A 3 -21.86 -8.92 5.21
CA ALA A 3 -22.58 -7.71 5.64
C ALA A 3 -21.68 -6.64 6.31
N PHE A 4 -20.47 -7.01 6.77
CA PHE A 4 -19.55 -6.06 7.40
C PHE A 4 -18.59 -5.40 6.40
N LEU A 5 -18.35 -6.04 5.24
CA LEU A 5 -17.39 -5.56 4.23
C LEU A 5 -17.66 -4.11 3.76
N PRO A 6 -18.92 -3.67 3.52
CA PRO A 6 -19.17 -2.28 3.14
C PRO A 6 -18.68 -1.27 4.17
N ARG A 7 -18.72 -1.61 5.47
CA ARG A 7 -18.26 -0.72 6.55
C ARG A 7 -16.74 -0.58 6.60
N MET A 8 -16.00 -1.51 6.00
CA MET A 8 -14.53 -1.45 5.90
C MET A 8 -14.05 -0.57 4.73
N SER A 9 -14.94 -0.17 3.82
CA SER A 9 -14.57 0.67 2.68
C SER A 9 -14.23 2.10 3.13
N LEU A 10 -13.04 2.60 2.75
CA LEU A 10 -12.66 3.99 2.95
C LEU A 10 -13.57 4.96 2.18
N VAL A 11 -14.10 4.53 1.04
CA VAL A 11 -15.11 5.29 0.26
C VAL A 11 -16.37 5.46 1.11
N HIS A 12 -16.90 4.36 1.65
CA HIS A 12 -18.13 4.39 2.45
C HIS A 12 -17.96 5.15 3.77
N GLN A 13 -16.77 5.10 4.35
CA GLN A 13 -16.41 5.88 5.55
C GLN A 13 -16.14 7.36 5.24
N ASN A 14 -16.17 7.78 3.97
CA ASN A 14 -15.83 9.13 3.52
C ASN A 14 -14.44 9.56 4.02
N LEU A 15 -13.45 8.67 3.91
CA LEU A 15 -12.07 8.90 4.33
C LEU A 15 -11.12 9.18 3.15
N LEU A 16 -11.49 8.82 1.92
CA LEU A 16 -10.71 9.21 0.75
C LEU A 16 -10.68 10.74 0.61
N GLY A 17 -9.53 11.26 0.20
CA GLY A 17 -9.31 12.71 0.02
C GLY A 17 -9.09 13.50 1.32
N LYS A 18 -9.24 12.89 2.50
CA LYS A 18 -8.88 13.52 3.77
C LYS A 18 -7.36 13.52 3.98
N PRO A 19 -6.85 14.31 4.95
CA PRO A 19 -5.43 14.27 5.30
C PRO A 19 -4.95 12.85 5.59
N THR A 20 -3.82 12.47 4.99
CA THR A 20 -3.23 11.13 5.11
C THR A 20 -1.83 11.20 5.70
N ALA A 21 -1.48 10.22 6.53
CA ALA A 21 -0.11 10.05 6.99
C ALA A 21 0.81 9.65 5.83
N PRO A 22 2.14 9.88 5.93
CA PRO A 22 3.12 9.30 5.01
C PRO A 22 2.88 7.79 4.87
N MET A 23 2.78 7.31 3.63
CA MET A 23 2.32 5.95 3.34
C MET A 23 3.14 5.33 2.23
N LEU A 24 3.53 4.07 2.44
CA LEU A 24 3.99 3.16 1.39
C LEU A 24 2.90 2.14 1.11
N VAL A 25 2.45 2.08 -0.14
CA VAL A 25 1.51 1.06 -0.60
C VAL A 25 2.26 -0.07 -1.31
N ILE A 26 2.11 -1.29 -0.82
CA ILE A 26 2.76 -2.50 -1.36
C ILE A 26 1.69 -3.39 -1.99
N ALA A 27 1.81 -3.66 -3.28
CA ALA A 27 0.82 -4.44 -4.00
C ALA A 27 1.42 -5.27 -5.13
N GLY A 28 0.64 -6.22 -5.63
CA GLY A 28 0.93 -6.95 -6.85
C GLY A 28 -0.19 -6.76 -7.86
N VAL A 29 0.16 -6.64 -9.15
CA VAL A 29 -0.83 -6.45 -10.23
C VAL A 29 -1.72 -7.69 -10.42
N LEU A 30 -1.21 -8.87 -10.06
CA LEU A 30 -1.90 -10.16 -10.17
C LEU A 30 -2.56 -10.59 -8.84
N ASP A 31 -2.80 -9.66 -7.91
CA ASP A 31 -3.50 -9.96 -6.66
C ASP A 31 -4.97 -10.35 -6.95
N THR A 32 -5.36 -11.55 -6.51
CA THR A 32 -6.72 -12.07 -6.66
C THR A 32 -7.65 -11.69 -5.51
N GLN A 33 -7.13 -11.06 -4.46
CA GLN A 33 -7.90 -10.60 -3.29
C GLN A 33 -8.27 -9.13 -3.38
N VAL A 34 -7.39 -8.29 -3.93
CA VAL A 34 -7.59 -6.83 -4.06
C VAL A 34 -7.22 -6.41 -5.48
N PRO A 35 -8.16 -5.82 -6.25
CA PRO A 35 -7.86 -5.37 -7.60
C PRO A 35 -6.88 -4.19 -7.60
N ILE A 36 -6.00 -4.11 -8.60
CA ILE A 36 -5.00 -3.04 -8.69
C ILE A 36 -5.63 -1.63 -8.78
N SER A 37 -6.86 -1.52 -9.27
CA SER A 37 -7.60 -0.26 -9.31
C SER A 37 -7.77 0.37 -7.92
N ASP A 38 -7.93 -0.44 -6.87
CA ASP A 38 -8.10 0.07 -5.50
C ASP A 38 -6.80 0.66 -4.96
N ILE A 39 -5.66 0.18 -5.45
CA ILE A 39 -4.34 0.73 -5.15
C ILE A 39 -4.19 2.10 -5.80
N TYR A 40 -4.57 2.23 -7.07
CA TYR A 40 -4.57 3.54 -7.74
C TYR A 40 -5.53 4.52 -7.08
N LEU A 41 -6.73 4.08 -6.68
CA LEU A 41 -7.70 4.87 -5.93
C LEU A 41 -7.14 5.38 -4.58
N LEU A 42 -6.27 4.61 -3.92
CA LEU A 42 -5.63 5.05 -2.69
C LEU A 42 -4.48 6.04 -2.96
N LEU A 43 -3.72 5.82 -4.03
CA LEU A 43 -2.57 6.64 -4.40
C LEU A 43 -2.98 8.02 -4.94
N ASP A 44 -4.08 8.11 -5.68
CA ASP A 44 -4.58 9.35 -6.30
C ASP A 44 -5.46 10.22 -5.38
N ASN A 45 -5.73 9.77 -4.15
CA ASN A 45 -6.57 10.46 -3.17
C ASN A 45 -5.80 10.88 -1.91
N GLY A 46 -6.03 12.10 -1.41
CA GLY A 46 -5.43 12.63 -0.17
C GLY A 46 -4.83 14.02 -0.38
N ASP A 47 -4.16 14.55 0.63
CA ASP A 47 -3.52 15.86 0.62
C ASP A 47 -2.02 15.83 0.28
N VAL A 48 -1.38 14.67 0.45
CA VAL A 48 0.06 14.49 0.19
C VAL A 48 0.35 13.31 -0.76
N PRO A 49 1.45 13.37 -1.52
CA PRO A 49 1.93 12.24 -2.31
C PRO A 49 2.22 11.01 -1.43
N LYS A 50 2.04 9.82 -2.01
CA LYS A 50 2.32 8.53 -1.35
C LYS A 50 3.35 7.76 -2.15
N ASP A 51 4.13 6.93 -1.47
CA ASP A 51 5.05 6.01 -2.10
C ASP A 51 4.34 4.72 -2.46
N ALA A 52 4.78 4.09 -3.55
CA ALA A 52 4.26 2.80 -3.99
C ALA A 52 5.38 1.87 -4.39
N TRP A 53 5.25 0.60 -4.01
CA TRP A 53 6.00 -0.50 -4.60
C TRP A 53 4.99 -1.52 -5.14
N ILE A 54 4.88 -1.59 -6.46
CA ILE A 54 3.91 -2.44 -7.15
C ILE A 54 4.68 -3.46 -7.98
N ASN A 55 4.53 -4.75 -7.66
CA ASN A 55 5.13 -5.83 -8.44
C ASN A 55 4.22 -6.21 -9.62
N PRO A 56 4.62 -5.99 -10.89
CA PRO A 56 3.79 -6.32 -12.06
C PRO A 56 3.46 -7.80 -12.21
N GLN A 57 4.24 -8.68 -11.59
CA GLN A 57 4.06 -10.13 -11.63
C GLN A 57 3.69 -10.69 -10.24
N GLY A 58 3.48 -9.81 -9.26
CA GLY A 58 3.18 -10.19 -7.89
C GLY A 58 1.69 -10.43 -7.68
N GLY A 59 1.35 -11.36 -6.80
CA GLY A 59 0.02 -11.52 -6.23
C GLY A 59 -0.15 -10.67 -4.97
N HIS A 60 -0.87 -11.21 -3.99
CA HIS A 60 -1.11 -10.52 -2.72
C HIS A 60 0.17 -10.06 -2.02
N LEU A 61 0.16 -8.81 -1.52
CA LEU A 61 1.32 -8.11 -0.95
C LEU A 61 2.51 -7.96 -1.92
N GLY A 62 2.29 -8.09 -3.22
CA GLY A 62 3.35 -8.08 -4.24
C GLY A 62 4.21 -9.35 -4.27
N ARG A 63 3.78 -10.42 -3.59
CA ARG A 63 4.50 -11.69 -3.50
C ARG A 63 4.63 -12.37 -4.86
N GLN A 64 5.82 -12.87 -5.13
CA GLN A 64 6.10 -13.68 -6.31
C GLN A 64 6.98 -14.87 -5.92
N VAL A 65 6.49 -16.09 -6.17
CA VAL A 65 7.17 -17.33 -5.78
C VAL A 65 8.60 -17.34 -6.32
N LYS A 66 9.58 -17.55 -5.43
CA LYS A 66 11.03 -17.60 -5.71
C LYS A 66 11.68 -16.29 -6.22
N VAL A 67 10.93 -15.22 -6.45
CA VAL A 67 11.46 -13.93 -6.92
C VAL A 67 11.34 -12.86 -5.84
N TRP A 68 10.12 -12.66 -5.33
CA TRP A 68 9.80 -11.71 -4.27
C TRP A 68 9.07 -12.41 -3.11
N PRO A 69 9.79 -13.17 -2.26
CA PRO A 69 9.21 -13.69 -1.02
C PRO A 69 9.16 -12.60 0.06
N ASP A 70 8.30 -12.77 1.07
CA ASP A 70 8.13 -11.78 2.15
C ASP A 70 9.43 -11.29 2.80
N PRO A 71 10.43 -12.15 3.10
CA PRO A 71 11.67 -11.67 3.72
C PRO A 71 12.44 -10.69 2.81
N ALA A 72 12.34 -10.85 1.49
CA ALA A 72 12.95 -9.93 0.53
C ALA A 72 12.18 -8.61 0.48
N ILE A 73 10.85 -8.66 0.37
CA ILE A 73 10.00 -7.46 0.37
C ILE A 73 10.21 -6.67 1.67
N PHE A 74 10.24 -7.35 2.81
CA PHE A 74 10.48 -6.72 4.10
C PHE A 74 11.85 -6.04 4.17
N LYS A 75 12.93 -6.77 3.88
CA LYS A 75 14.30 -6.26 4.03
C LYS A 75 14.66 -5.19 3.00
N GLN A 76 14.14 -5.29 1.78
CA GLN A 76 14.59 -4.47 0.65
C GLN A 76 13.62 -3.35 0.30
N VAL A 77 12.35 -3.43 0.72
CA VAL A 77 11.33 -2.40 0.40
C VAL A 77 10.86 -1.71 1.68
N ILE A 78 10.32 -2.47 2.65
CA ILE A 78 9.69 -1.91 3.84
C ILE A 78 10.71 -1.21 4.74
N ILE A 79 11.78 -1.90 5.15
CA ILE A 79 12.78 -1.33 6.07
C ILE A 79 13.43 -0.06 5.49
N PRO A 80 13.91 -0.03 4.23
CA PRO A 80 14.49 1.18 3.66
C PRO A 80 13.51 2.35 3.60
N TRP A 81 12.23 2.11 3.31
CA TRP A 81 11.22 3.16 3.33
C TRP A 81 11.00 3.68 4.75
N LEU A 82 10.85 2.80 5.74
CA LEU A 82 10.67 3.21 7.14
C LEU A 82 11.85 4.06 7.64
N VAL A 83 13.08 3.63 7.38
CA VAL A 83 14.29 4.37 7.79
C VAL A 83 14.30 5.77 7.18
N ARG A 84 14.02 5.90 5.87
CA ARG A 84 13.98 7.21 5.20
C ARG A 84 12.84 8.09 5.73
N THR A 85 11.63 7.55 5.85
CA THR A 85 10.45 8.32 6.24
C THR A 85 10.51 8.76 7.69
N MET A 86 11.02 7.90 8.59
CA MET A 86 11.20 8.25 10.00
C MET A 86 12.35 9.24 10.22
N ASP A 87 13.46 9.13 9.48
CA ASP A 87 14.55 10.12 9.57
C ASP A 87 14.09 11.51 9.08
N VAL A 88 13.27 11.57 8.04
CA VAL A 88 12.64 12.83 7.59
C VAL A 88 11.69 13.38 8.66
N ALA A 89 10.85 12.54 9.26
CA ALA A 89 9.89 12.96 10.28
C ALA A 89 10.56 13.44 11.58
N VAL A 90 11.77 12.99 11.91
CA VAL A 90 12.54 13.43 13.09
C VAL A 90 13.23 14.78 12.85
N ARG A 91 13.45 15.17 11.60
CA ARG A 91 14.19 16.39 11.22
C ARG A 91 13.29 17.58 10.83
N GLN A 92 11.99 17.39 10.79
CA GLN A 92 10.98 18.44 10.58
C GLN A 92 10.40 18.89 11.92
#